data_AF-A0A1F3JVG2-F1
#
_entry.id   AF-A0A1F3JVG2-F1
#
_cell.length_a   1.000
_cell.length_b   1.000
_cell.length_c   1.000
_cell.angle_alpha   90.00
_cell.angle_beta   90.00
_cell.angle_gamma   90.00
#
_symmetry.space_group_name_H-M   'P 1'
#
loop_
_entity.id
_entity.type
_entity.pdbx_description
1 polymer ?
#
loop_
_entity_poly.entity_id
_entity_poly.type
_entity_poly.pdbx_seq_one_letter_code
_entity_poly.pdbx_strand_id
1 'polypeptide(L)'
;MTFMKNIILSIALVFLSSMLFAQQDSLKELKMSPPGTVWLHDNIYIDMVLVTNADYSDFLYTVADYYSPETQKEIQNIPLYNLKWKKFFENLYQIGPDEKYLKQIELDYFKHLSWTNDSDKMFSYFDSEEYAYHPVINVSYEQANEYCKWRTDMVKLAYSMNTKNKKQRAFFYTNFQYRLPTQKEWEEAYAVYEVEGTAFTHPIFTQDVEWFMYTPGNVSEMLLEKGKAIGLSWNDEITKDDLLKIKTYKTPSDWLGFRCVCEILEN
;
A
#
# COMPACT_ATOMS: atom_id res chain seq x y z
N MET A 1 66.82 -22.03 13.36
CA MET A 1 65.55 -22.57 12.80
C MET A 1 64.45 -21.53 13.04
N THR A 2 64.64 -20.34 12.46
CA THR A 2 64.04 -19.08 12.94
C THR A 2 63.49 -18.27 11.75
N PHE A 3 62.76 -18.94 10.85
CA PHE A 3 62.21 -18.27 9.66
C PHE A 3 60.75 -18.64 9.32
N MET A 4 60.08 -19.47 10.13
CA MET A 4 58.73 -19.96 9.84
C MET A 4 57.65 -19.59 10.90
N LYS A 5 57.95 -18.72 11.86
CA LYS A 5 56.95 -18.25 12.84
C LYS A 5 56.38 -16.85 12.58
N ASN A 6 57.00 -16.06 11.69
CA ASN A 6 56.60 -14.65 11.49
C ASN A 6 55.70 -14.39 10.27
N ILE A 7 55.40 -15.39 9.44
CA ILE A 7 54.52 -15.21 8.27
C ILE A 7 53.06 -15.54 8.59
N ILE A 8 52.81 -16.40 9.59
CA ILE A 8 51.45 -16.83 9.95
C ILE A 8 50.72 -15.77 10.81
N LEU A 9 51.44 -14.93 11.57
CA LEU A 9 50.81 -13.83 12.31
C LEU A 9 50.39 -12.65 11.42
N SER A 10 51.06 -12.41 10.28
CA SER A 10 50.77 -11.26 9.42
C SER A 10 49.58 -11.48 8.48
N ILE A 11 49.29 -12.72 8.11
CA ILE A 11 48.15 -13.04 7.22
C ILE A 11 46.84 -13.14 8.02
N ALA A 12 46.89 -13.57 9.28
CA ALA A 12 45.72 -13.62 10.15
C ALA A 12 45.19 -12.23 10.54
N LEU A 13 46.06 -11.21 10.65
CA LEU A 13 45.62 -9.84 10.99
C LEU A 13 44.93 -9.12 9.82
N VAL A 14 45.32 -9.40 8.57
CA VAL A 14 44.72 -8.73 7.39
C VAL A 14 43.34 -9.32 7.05
N PHE A 15 43.12 -10.62 7.30
CA PHE A 15 41.82 -11.26 7.09
C PHE A 15 40.81 -10.96 8.22
N LEU A 16 41.27 -10.74 9.47
CA LEU A 16 40.36 -10.33 10.55
C LEU A 16 39.89 -8.88 10.40
N SER A 17 40.73 -7.96 9.87
CA SER A 17 40.28 -6.58 9.65
C SER A 17 39.26 -6.47 8.52
N SER A 18 39.44 -7.22 7.42
CA SER A 18 38.49 -7.15 6.29
C SER A 18 37.12 -7.76 6.62
N MET A 19 37.04 -8.76 7.51
CA MET A 19 35.76 -9.29 7.97
C MET A 19 35.04 -8.34 8.94
N LEU A 20 35.78 -7.61 9.80
CA LEU A 20 35.19 -6.60 10.68
C LEU A 20 34.66 -5.38 9.91
N PHE A 21 35.33 -4.95 8.84
CA PHE A 21 34.81 -3.88 7.98
C PHE A 21 33.64 -4.35 7.09
N ALA A 22 33.70 -5.56 6.53
CA ALA A 22 32.61 -6.08 5.70
C ALA A 22 31.32 -6.37 6.49
N GLN A 23 31.43 -6.76 7.76
CA GLN A 23 30.28 -7.02 8.62
C GLN A 23 29.68 -5.74 9.23
N GLN A 24 30.44 -4.64 9.27
CA GLN A 24 29.97 -3.36 9.78
C GLN A 24 29.21 -2.54 8.73
N ASP A 25 29.49 -2.75 7.44
CA ASP A 25 28.79 -2.09 6.32
C ASP A 25 27.58 -2.90 5.78
N SER A 26 27.46 -4.20 6.09
CA SER A 26 26.40 -5.07 5.53
C SER A 26 25.12 -5.12 6.36
N LEU A 27 25.07 -4.46 7.51
CA LEU A 27 23.83 -4.13 8.21
C LEU A 27 23.49 -2.67 7.89
N LYS A 28 23.10 -2.38 6.64
CA LYS A 28 22.11 -1.31 6.43
C LYS A 28 21.00 -1.62 7.44
N GLU A 29 20.77 -0.75 8.42
CA GLU A 29 19.77 -0.96 9.46
C GLU A 29 18.49 -1.45 8.78
N LEU A 30 18.11 -2.72 9.02
CA LEU A 30 16.98 -3.33 8.33
C LEU A 30 15.72 -2.56 8.74
N LYS A 31 15.25 -1.67 7.86
CA LYS A 31 14.03 -0.91 8.08
C LYS A 31 12.83 -1.84 7.90
N MET A 32 11.82 -1.64 8.73
CA MET A 32 10.54 -2.34 8.61
C MET A 32 9.87 -1.97 7.29
N SER A 33 9.27 -2.97 6.65
CA SER A 33 8.41 -2.74 5.49
C SER A 33 7.29 -1.75 5.86
N PRO A 34 6.90 -0.85 4.94
CA PRO A 34 5.69 -0.06 5.09
C PRO A 34 4.47 -0.96 5.38
N PRO A 35 3.50 -0.53 6.20
CA PRO A 35 2.40 -1.39 6.65
C PRO A 35 1.60 -1.94 5.47
N GLY A 36 1.29 -3.24 5.51
CA GLY A 36 0.51 -3.92 4.47
C GLY A 36 1.28 -4.23 3.18
N THR A 37 2.61 -4.04 3.16
CA THR A 37 3.42 -4.21 1.94
C THR A 37 4.52 -5.26 2.09
N VAL A 38 4.93 -5.82 0.95
CA VAL A 38 6.11 -6.68 0.80
C VAL A 38 7.13 -6.02 -0.11
N TRP A 39 8.42 -6.26 0.13
CA TRP A 39 9.49 -5.71 -0.69
C TRP A 39 9.46 -6.34 -2.08
N LEU A 40 9.50 -5.52 -3.13
CA LEU A 40 9.46 -5.99 -4.51
C LEU A 40 10.86 -5.93 -5.15
N HIS A 41 11.40 -4.72 -5.31
CA HIS A 41 12.75 -4.48 -5.82
C HIS A 41 13.22 -3.09 -5.34
N ASP A 42 14.53 -2.88 -5.21
CA ASP A 42 15.15 -1.59 -4.88
C ASP A 42 14.42 -0.83 -3.75
N ASN A 43 13.79 0.30 -4.10
CA ASN A 43 13.04 1.21 -3.24
C ASN A 43 11.52 1.01 -3.32
N ILE A 44 11.04 -0.07 -3.93
CA ILE A 44 9.61 -0.34 -4.15
C ILE A 44 9.13 -1.48 -3.26
N TYR A 45 8.04 -1.21 -2.56
CA TYR A 45 7.23 -2.19 -1.84
C TYR A 45 5.83 -2.22 -2.46
N ILE A 46 5.21 -3.39 -2.57
CA ILE A 46 3.86 -3.53 -3.12
C ILE A 46 2.90 -4.05 -2.05
N ASP A 47 1.65 -3.60 -2.11
CA ASP A 47 0.62 -4.12 -1.22
C ASP A 47 0.46 -5.64 -1.36
N MET A 48 0.35 -6.30 -0.20
CA MET A 48 0.08 -7.73 -0.13
C MET A 48 -1.26 -8.07 -0.77
N VAL A 49 -2.28 -7.25 -0.52
CA VAL A 49 -3.63 -7.42 -1.03
C VAL A 49 -4.13 -6.12 -1.63
N LEU A 50 -5.14 -6.19 -2.50
CA LEU A 50 -5.81 -5.00 -3.02
C LEU A 50 -6.59 -4.27 -1.91
N VAL A 51 -6.95 -3.01 -2.17
CA VAL A 51 -7.72 -2.18 -1.22
C VAL A 51 -9.13 -2.73 -1.06
N THR A 52 -9.54 -2.99 0.18
CA THR A 52 -10.86 -3.52 0.51
C THR A 52 -11.89 -2.41 0.78
N ASN A 53 -13.17 -2.78 0.85
CA ASN A 53 -14.21 -1.85 1.30
C ASN A 53 -13.91 -1.29 2.70
N ALA A 54 -13.43 -2.10 3.64
CA ALA A 54 -13.06 -1.64 4.98
C ALA A 54 -11.93 -0.60 4.93
N ASP A 55 -10.88 -0.86 4.15
CA ASP A 55 -9.76 0.07 3.99
C ASP A 55 -10.21 1.42 3.41
N TYR A 56 -11.09 1.38 2.41
CA TYR A 56 -11.62 2.60 1.79
C TYR A 56 -12.63 3.32 2.69
N SER A 57 -13.41 2.59 3.49
CA SER A 57 -14.29 3.18 4.50
C SER A 57 -13.50 3.93 5.57
N ASP A 58 -12.35 3.40 6.03
CA ASP A 58 -11.44 4.14 6.91
C ASP A 58 -10.98 5.47 6.28
N PHE A 59 -10.66 5.45 4.98
CA PHE A 59 -10.37 6.68 4.24
C PHE A 59 -11.57 7.64 4.26
N LEU A 60 -12.77 7.19 3.91
CA LEU A 60 -13.98 8.03 3.92
C LEU A 60 -14.27 8.62 5.32
N TYR A 61 -14.15 7.82 6.38
CA TYR A 61 -14.36 8.28 7.75
C TYR A 61 -13.35 9.36 8.14
N THR A 62 -12.06 9.17 7.82
CA THR A 62 -11.07 10.21 8.13
C THR A 62 -11.34 11.50 7.35
N VAL A 63 -11.80 11.45 6.10
CA VAL A 63 -12.17 12.64 5.33
C VAL A 63 -13.38 13.36 5.93
N ALA A 64 -14.40 12.59 6.32
CA ALA A 64 -15.60 13.14 6.95
C ALA A 64 -15.32 13.77 8.33
N ASP A 65 -14.23 13.38 8.97
CA ASP A 65 -13.86 13.84 10.31
C ASP A 65 -12.85 15.01 10.25
N TYR A 66 -11.76 14.88 9.49
CA TYR A 66 -10.70 15.91 9.46
C TYR A 66 -9.78 15.92 8.22
N TYR A 67 -9.72 14.88 7.39
CA TYR A 67 -8.72 14.78 6.33
C TYR A 67 -9.12 15.56 5.06
N SER A 68 -8.27 16.49 4.64
CA SER A 68 -8.48 17.37 3.49
C SER A 68 -7.14 17.86 2.92
N PRO A 69 -7.12 18.54 1.75
CA PRO A 69 -5.90 19.17 1.24
C PRO A 69 -5.30 20.22 2.18
N GLU A 70 -6.09 20.79 3.10
CA GLU A 70 -5.60 21.71 4.12
C GLU A 70 -4.91 20.94 5.25
N THR A 71 -5.57 19.92 5.83
CA THR A 71 -4.96 19.14 6.93
C THR A 71 -3.80 18.26 6.46
N GLN A 72 -3.74 17.89 5.19
CA GLN A 72 -2.57 17.27 4.57
C GLN A 72 -1.31 18.15 4.74
N LYS A 73 -1.43 19.47 4.57
CA LYS A 73 -0.28 20.39 4.75
C LYS A 73 0.20 20.39 6.21
N GLU A 74 -0.72 20.30 7.16
CA GLU A 74 -0.39 20.18 8.58
C GLU A 74 0.32 18.84 8.88
N ILE A 75 -0.18 17.73 8.32
CA ILE A 75 0.42 16.39 8.48
C ILE A 75 1.84 16.35 7.88
N GLN A 76 2.07 17.00 6.74
CA GLN A 76 3.40 17.05 6.13
C GLN A 76 4.45 17.80 6.96
N ASN A 77 4.01 18.63 7.91
CA ASN A 77 4.88 19.45 8.78
C ASN A 77 5.06 18.88 10.20
N ILE A 78 4.58 17.66 10.47
CA ILE A 78 4.73 17.03 11.79
C ILE A 78 6.20 16.70 12.11
N PRO A 79 6.59 16.67 13.40
CA PRO A 79 7.89 16.13 13.78
C PRO A 79 8.01 14.66 13.33
N LEU A 80 9.23 14.20 13.07
CA LEU A 80 9.46 12.81 12.65
C LEU A 80 9.10 11.76 13.71
N TYR A 81 9.09 12.14 14.98
CA TYR A 81 8.78 11.31 16.13
C TYR A 81 8.25 12.16 17.29
N ASN A 82 7.64 11.50 18.28
CA ASN A 82 7.11 12.11 19.50
C ASN A 82 6.03 13.17 19.23
N LEU A 83 5.23 12.96 18.18
CA LEU A 83 4.06 13.81 17.93
C LEU A 83 3.12 13.78 19.14
N LYS A 84 2.68 14.97 19.56
CA LYS A 84 1.67 15.12 20.61
C LYS A 84 0.29 14.96 20.00
N TRP A 85 -0.07 13.70 19.72
CA TRP A 85 -1.25 13.33 18.93
C TRP A 85 -2.55 13.97 19.41
N LYS A 86 -2.84 13.99 20.73
CA LYS A 86 -4.07 14.59 21.27
C LYS A 86 -4.26 16.04 20.80
N LYS A 87 -3.26 16.88 21.06
CA LYS A 87 -3.27 18.29 20.66
C LYS A 87 -3.29 18.45 19.14
N PHE A 88 -2.60 17.57 18.42
CA PHE A 88 -2.56 17.61 16.97
C PHE A 88 -3.94 17.34 16.37
N PHE A 89 -4.60 16.26 16.78
CA PHE A 89 -5.94 15.94 16.32
C PHE A 89 -6.98 16.95 16.79
N GLU A 90 -6.87 17.47 18.02
CA GLU A 90 -7.71 18.61 18.46
C GLU A 90 -7.65 19.76 17.44
N ASN A 91 -6.46 20.12 16.94
CA ASN A 91 -6.33 21.15 15.91
C ASN A 91 -6.95 20.73 14.56
N LEU A 92 -6.75 19.48 14.12
CA LEU A 92 -7.33 19.00 12.87
C LEU A 92 -8.87 19.00 12.93
N TYR A 93 -9.45 18.58 14.06
CA TYR A 93 -10.89 18.62 14.30
C TYR A 93 -11.45 20.05 14.32
N GLN A 94 -10.66 21.06 14.69
CA GLN A 94 -11.10 22.46 14.59
C GLN A 94 -11.13 22.98 13.15
N ILE A 95 -10.33 22.42 12.25
CA ILE A 95 -10.40 22.73 10.81
C ILE A 95 -11.71 22.16 10.24
N GLY A 96 -12.08 20.95 10.68
CA GLY A 96 -13.31 20.27 10.29
C GLY A 96 -13.26 19.71 8.86
N PRO A 97 -14.35 19.07 8.40
CA PRO A 97 -14.38 18.45 7.08
C PRO A 97 -14.45 19.48 5.95
N ASP A 98 -13.76 19.20 4.85
CA ASP A 98 -13.92 19.92 3.59
C ASP A 98 -15.05 19.24 2.78
N GLU A 99 -16.25 19.81 2.80
CA GLU A 99 -17.43 19.27 2.09
C GLU A 99 -17.18 19.10 0.58
N LYS A 100 -16.40 20.00 -0.02
CA LYS A 100 -16.10 19.93 -1.46
C LYS A 100 -15.16 18.77 -1.74
N TYR A 101 -14.19 18.52 -0.86
CA TYR A 101 -13.30 17.38 -0.97
C TYR A 101 -14.04 16.06 -0.68
N LEU A 102 -14.87 16.02 0.37
CA LEU A 102 -15.73 14.87 0.70
C LEU A 102 -16.59 14.45 -0.51
N LYS A 103 -17.25 15.40 -1.15
CA LYS A 103 -18.05 15.15 -2.35
C LYS A 103 -17.25 14.62 -3.56
N GLN A 104 -15.95 14.89 -3.62
CA GLN A 104 -15.09 14.35 -4.68
C GLN A 104 -14.67 12.91 -4.42
N ILE A 105 -14.62 12.50 -3.14
CA ILE A 105 -14.10 11.20 -2.73
C ILE A 105 -15.18 10.20 -2.32
N GLU A 106 -16.41 10.66 -2.04
CA GLU A 106 -17.55 9.82 -1.70
C GLU A 106 -17.86 8.77 -2.76
N LEU A 107 -18.33 7.60 -2.32
CA LEU A 107 -18.83 6.56 -3.20
C LEU A 107 -20.33 6.75 -3.45
N ASP A 108 -20.75 6.44 -4.67
CA ASP A 108 -22.16 6.24 -4.96
C ASP A 108 -22.55 4.81 -4.55
N TYR A 109 -23.06 4.67 -3.31
CA TYR A 109 -23.49 3.40 -2.71
C TYR A 109 -24.59 2.69 -3.50
N PHE A 110 -25.30 3.41 -4.37
CA PHE A 110 -26.36 2.87 -5.24
C PHE A 110 -25.91 2.70 -6.68
N LYS A 111 -24.61 2.89 -6.94
CA LYS A 111 -24.06 2.68 -8.26
C LYS A 111 -24.30 1.25 -8.70
N HIS A 112 -24.81 1.12 -9.92
CA HIS A 112 -25.18 -0.17 -10.50
C HIS A 112 -24.02 -1.18 -10.42
N LEU A 113 -24.33 -2.35 -9.87
CA LEU A 113 -23.50 -3.55 -9.94
C LEU A 113 -24.08 -4.44 -11.04
N SER A 114 -23.29 -4.74 -12.05
CA SER A 114 -23.70 -5.45 -13.27
C SER A 114 -24.22 -6.87 -12.99
N TRP A 115 -23.91 -7.45 -11.82
CA TRP A 115 -24.40 -8.77 -11.40
C TRP A 115 -25.69 -8.73 -10.58
N THR A 116 -26.23 -7.56 -10.22
CA THR A 116 -27.47 -7.47 -9.45
C THR A 116 -28.27 -6.21 -9.79
N ASN A 117 -29.60 -6.31 -9.74
CA ASN A 117 -30.50 -5.14 -9.83
C ASN A 117 -31.13 -4.80 -8.46
N ASP A 118 -30.73 -5.50 -7.41
CA ASP A 118 -31.22 -5.33 -6.04
C ASP A 118 -30.45 -4.20 -5.35
N SER A 119 -31.13 -3.08 -5.07
CA SER A 119 -30.53 -1.91 -4.43
C SER A 119 -30.01 -2.19 -3.02
N ASP A 120 -30.63 -3.11 -2.29
CA ASP A 120 -30.21 -3.45 -0.93
C ASP A 120 -28.87 -4.20 -0.98
N LYS A 121 -28.69 -5.06 -1.99
CA LYS A 121 -27.39 -5.72 -2.24
C LYS A 121 -26.32 -4.75 -2.73
N MET A 122 -26.69 -3.77 -3.56
CA MET A 122 -25.76 -2.72 -3.99
C MET A 122 -25.23 -1.92 -2.80
N PHE A 123 -26.14 -1.47 -1.95
CA PHE A 123 -25.80 -0.74 -0.74
C PHE A 123 -24.96 -1.60 0.22
N SER A 124 -25.39 -2.85 0.47
CA SER A 124 -24.72 -3.77 1.39
C SER A 124 -23.28 -4.08 0.98
N TYR A 125 -22.96 -4.07 -0.32
CA TYR A 125 -21.58 -4.27 -0.78
C TYR A 125 -20.61 -3.27 -0.14
N PHE A 126 -21.03 -2.02 0.03
CA PHE A 126 -20.16 -0.96 0.54
C PHE A 126 -20.33 -0.70 2.05
N ASP A 127 -21.48 -1.05 2.64
CA ASP A 127 -21.83 -0.66 4.02
C ASP A 127 -22.03 -1.84 4.99
N SER A 128 -21.76 -3.08 4.59
CA SER A 128 -21.94 -4.23 5.48
C SER A 128 -20.64 -4.96 5.83
N GLU A 129 -20.62 -5.56 7.03
CA GLU A 129 -19.52 -6.39 7.52
C GLU A 129 -19.24 -7.60 6.62
N GLU A 130 -20.26 -8.12 5.93
CA GLU A 130 -20.13 -9.25 4.99
C GLU A 130 -19.18 -8.93 3.83
N TYR A 131 -19.24 -7.69 3.33
CA TYR A 131 -18.43 -7.25 2.19
C TYR A 131 -17.22 -6.41 2.59
N ALA A 132 -16.95 -6.24 3.88
CA ALA A 132 -15.84 -5.44 4.40
C ALA A 132 -14.48 -5.82 3.79
N TYR A 133 -14.24 -7.12 3.59
CA TYR A 133 -12.99 -7.65 3.03
C TYR A 133 -13.04 -7.94 1.52
N HIS A 134 -14.09 -7.49 0.83
CA HIS A 134 -14.14 -7.55 -0.63
C HIS A 134 -13.41 -6.34 -1.24
N PRO A 135 -12.93 -6.44 -2.50
CA PRO A 135 -12.32 -5.31 -3.18
C PRO A 135 -13.20 -4.07 -3.16
N VAL A 136 -12.62 -2.91 -2.89
CA VAL A 136 -13.35 -1.68 -3.22
C VAL A 136 -13.46 -1.56 -4.74
N ILE A 137 -14.66 -1.26 -5.23
CA ILE A 137 -14.99 -1.14 -6.65
C ILE A 137 -15.76 0.15 -6.89
N ASN A 138 -16.05 0.46 -8.17
CA ASN A 138 -16.75 1.69 -8.54
C ASN A 138 -16.00 2.99 -8.11
N VAL A 139 -14.69 2.87 -7.84
CA VAL A 139 -13.76 3.95 -7.51
C VAL A 139 -13.16 4.53 -8.80
N SER A 140 -13.06 5.85 -8.88
CA SER A 140 -12.39 6.54 -9.99
C SER A 140 -10.86 6.49 -9.86
N TYR A 141 -10.16 6.73 -10.97
CA TYR A 141 -8.71 6.85 -10.96
C TYR A 141 -8.25 7.96 -10.00
N GLU A 142 -8.96 9.09 -9.99
CA GLU A 142 -8.69 10.22 -9.09
C GLU A 142 -8.86 9.82 -7.62
N GLN A 143 -9.96 9.15 -7.27
CA GLN A 143 -10.21 8.65 -5.92
C GLN A 143 -9.15 7.64 -5.45
N ALA A 144 -8.72 6.71 -6.32
CA ALA A 144 -7.66 5.77 -5.99
C ALA A 144 -6.32 6.47 -5.71
N ASN A 145 -6.01 7.55 -6.44
CA ASN A 145 -4.82 8.36 -6.17
C ASN A 145 -4.94 9.16 -4.86
N GLU A 146 -6.11 9.73 -4.56
CA GLU A 146 -6.35 10.41 -3.27
C GLU A 146 -6.25 9.43 -2.10
N TYR A 147 -6.72 8.18 -2.26
CA TYR A 147 -6.52 7.12 -1.28
C TYR A 147 -5.03 6.84 -1.03
N CYS A 148 -4.22 6.65 -2.09
CA CYS A 148 -2.78 6.39 -1.88
C CYS A 148 -2.07 7.62 -1.24
N LYS A 149 -2.48 8.87 -1.55
CA LYS A 149 -1.98 10.06 -0.84
C LYS A 149 -2.36 10.05 0.63
N TRP A 150 -3.62 9.79 0.94
CA TRP A 150 -4.10 9.66 2.31
C TRP A 150 -3.32 8.60 3.09
N ARG A 151 -3.12 7.42 2.50
CA ARG A 151 -2.36 6.34 3.14
C ARG A 151 -0.91 6.74 3.42
N THR A 152 -0.29 7.50 2.53
CA THR A 152 1.05 8.08 2.77
C THR A 152 1.06 8.92 4.05
N ASP A 153 0.10 9.81 4.20
CA ASP A 153 -0.01 10.71 5.33
C ASP A 153 -0.34 9.95 6.63
N MET A 154 -1.25 8.98 6.57
CA MET A 154 -1.60 8.14 7.73
C MET A 154 -0.43 7.30 8.22
N VAL A 155 0.38 6.72 7.33
CA VAL A 155 1.57 5.96 7.74
C VAL A 155 2.63 6.88 8.35
N LYS A 156 2.87 8.07 7.78
CA LYS A 156 3.77 9.08 8.36
C LYS A 156 3.32 9.50 9.76
N LEU A 157 2.01 9.74 9.91
CA LEU A 157 1.39 10.09 11.18
C LEU A 157 1.57 8.95 12.21
N ALA A 158 1.25 7.71 11.84
CA ALA A 158 1.42 6.53 12.68
C ALA A 158 2.88 6.36 13.15
N TYR A 159 3.85 6.50 12.25
CA TYR A 159 5.27 6.43 12.63
C TYR A 159 5.67 7.53 13.61
N SER A 160 5.21 8.76 13.41
CA SER A 160 5.54 9.86 14.32
C SER A 160 4.91 9.70 15.70
N MET A 161 3.67 9.22 15.77
CA MET A 161 2.96 8.99 17.03
C MET A 161 3.52 7.82 17.83
N ASN A 162 3.90 6.74 17.14
CA ASN A 162 4.32 5.49 17.77
C ASN A 162 5.81 5.43 18.11
N THR A 163 6.59 6.42 17.70
CA THR A 163 8.02 6.51 18.04
C THR A 163 8.27 7.71 18.96
N LYS A 164 9.03 7.52 20.05
CA LYS A 164 9.29 8.55 21.07
C LYS A 164 10.63 9.24 20.91
N ASN A 165 11.56 8.64 20.16
CA ASN A 165 12.93 9.12 20.01
C ASN A 165 13.55 8.64 18.69
N LYS A 166 14.71 9.22 18.35
CA LYS A 166 15.46 8.92 17.12
C LYS A 166 15.76 7.43 16.95
N LYS A 167 16.09 6.71 18.04
CA LYS A 167 16.41 5.27 17.99
C LYS A 167 15.20 4.43 17.56
N GLN A 168 14.01 4.72 18.09
CA GLN A 168 12.78 4.07 17.66
C GLN A 168 12.39 4.46 16.23
N ARG A 169 12.66 5.71 15.84
CA ARG A 169 12.32 6.21 14.51
C ARG A 169 13.18 5.60 13.38
N ALA A 170 14.40 5.19 13.70
CA ALA A 170 15.37 4.65 12.74
C ALA A 170 14.89 3.36 12.05
N PHE A 171 13.99 2.59 12.69
CA PHE A 171 13.42 1.37 12.12
C PHE A 171 12.44 1.61 10.96
N PHE A 172 12.04 2.85 10.69
CA PHE A 172 11.03 3.16 9.68
C PHE A 172 11.58 4.12 8.63
N TYR A 173 11.07 4.03 7.41
CA TYR A 173 11.34 5.04 6.37
C TYR A 173 10.74 6.41 6.76
N THR A 174 11.41 7.48 6.35
CA THR A 174 11.10 8.89 6.64
C THR A 174 10.54 9.60 5.43
N ASN A 175 11.05 9.30 4.23
CA ASN A 175 10.55 9.85 2.99
C ASN A 175 10.08 8.71 2.07
N PHE A 176 8.78 8.66 1.83
CA PHE A 176 8.15 7.69 0.96
C PHE A 176 6.77 8.21 0.52
N GLN A 177 6.22 7.58 -0.51
CA GLN A 177 4.86 7.82 -0.98
C GLN A 177 4.20 6.51 -1.39
N TYR A 178 2.90 6.40 -1.13
CA TYR A 178 2.06 5.40 -1.76
C TYR A 178 1.49 5.97 -3.07
N ARG A 179 1.44 5.14 -4.11
CA ARG A 179 0.85 5.46 -5.42
C ARG A 179 0.34 4.19 -6.09
N LEU A 180 -0.38 4.31 -7.18
CA LEU A 180 -0.70 3.15 -8.02
C LEU A 180 0.58 2.51 -8.60
N PRO A 181 0.60 1.18 -8.80
CA PRO A 181 1.72 0.48 -9.43
C PRO A 181 1.85 0.83 -10.90
N THR A 182 3.07 0.89 -11.41
CA THR A 182 3.30 0.77 -12.86
C THR A 182 2.98 -0.64 -13.33
N GLN A 183 2.75 -0.80 -14.64
CA GLN A 183 2.59 -2.14 -15.24
C GLN A 183 3.75 -3.07 -14.86
N LYS A 184 4.98 -2.58 -14.98
CA LYS A 184 6.19 -3.35 -14.70
C LYS A 184 6.28 -3.78 -13.24
N GLU A 185 6.03 -2.89 -12.29
CA GLU A 185 6.04 -3.22 -10.86
C GLU A 185 5.01 -4.31 -10.53
N TRP A 186 3.83 -4.26 -11.15
CA TRP A 186 2.81 -5.27 -10.95
C TRP A 186 3.21 -6.62 -11.55
N GLU A 187 3.71 -6.64 -12.79
CA GLU A 187 4.19 -7.85 -13.47
C GLU A 187 5.36 -8.51 -12.71
N GLU A 188 6.27 -7.71 -12.15
CA GLU A 188 7.36 -8.21 -11.32
C GLU A 188 6.84 -8.85 -10.03
N ALA A 189 5.82 -8.26 -9.38
CA ALA A 189 5.21 -8.86 -8.20
C ALA A 189 4.60 -10.22 -8.54
N TYR A 190 3.86 -10.30 -9.65
CA TYR A 190 3.30 -11.56 -10.13
C TYR A 190 4.39 -12.61 -10.45
N ALA A 191 5.55 -12.20 -10.94
CA ALA A 191 6.65 -13.11 -11.25
C ALA A 191 7.41 -13.58 -10.00
N VAL A 192 7.51 -12.73 -8.97
CA VAL A 192 8.24 -13.02 -7.72
C VAL A 192 7.44 -13.88 -6.76
N TYR A 193 6.11 -13.73 -6.74
CA TYR A 193 5.23 -14.42 -5.79
C TYR A 193 4.36 -15.47 -6.50
N GLU A 194 4.40 -16.73 -6.04
CA GLU A 194 3.57 -17.80 -6.60
C GLU A 194 2.07 -17.51 -6.38
N VAL A 195 1.29 -17.53 -7.46
CA VAL A 195 -0.15 -17.28 -7.43
C VAL A 195 -0.90 -18.60 -7.29
N GLU A 196 -1.41 -18.89 -6.09
CA GLU A 196 -2.37 -19.98 -5.89
C GLU A 196 -3.82 -19.49 -6.11
N GLY A 197 -4.55 -20.16 -7.01
CA GLY A 197 -6.02 -20.17 -7.01
C GLY A 197 -6.72 -19.61 -8.25
N THR A 198 -7.90 -20.18 -8.55
CA THR A 198 -8.91 -19.67 -9.48
C THR A 198 -10.10 -19.16 -8.68
N ALA A 199 -10.70 -18.01 -9.01
CA ALA A 199 -11.82 -17.52 -8.19
C ALA A 199 -12.75 -16.49 -8.87
N PHE A 200 -14.05 -16.61 -8.58
CA PHE A 200 -15.11 -15.59 -8.71
C PHE A 200 -15.20 -14.82 -7.38
N THR A 201 -15.30 -13.49 -7.38
CA THR A 201 -15.08 -12.57 -6.23
C THR A 201 -15.09 -13.23 -4.84
N HIS A 202 -13.90 -13.54 -4.32
CA HIS A 202 -13.74 -14.07 -2.96
C HIS A 202 -13.37 -12.94 -1.98
N PRO A 203 -13.79 -13.04 -0.70
CA PRO A 203 -13.27 -12.17 0.35
C PRO A 203 -11.76 -12.34 0.45
N ILE A 204 -11.07 -11.23 0.71
CA ILE A 204 -9.64 -11.22 0.96
C ILE A 204 -9.45 -11.52 2.44
N PHE A 205 -9.01 -12.74 2.77
CA PHE A 205 -8.67 -13.05 4.16
C PHE A 205 -7.38 -12.31 4.52
N THR A 206 -7.48 -11.23 5.30
CA THR A 206 -6.35 -10.36 5.66
C THR A 206 -5.54 -10.85 6.86
N GLN A 207 -6.05 -11.81 7.63
CA GLN A 207 -5.53 -12.09 8.98
C GLN A 207 -4.25 -12.95 9.02
N ASP A 208 -3.85 -13.61 7.92
CA ASP A 208 -2.67 -14.51 7.89
C ASP A 208 -1.85 -14.39 6.58
N VAL A 209 -1.84 -13.21 5.95
CA VAL A 209 -1.14 -13.01 4.67
C VAL A 209 0.22 -12.35 4.93
N GLU A 210 1.29 -13.07 4.59
CA GLU A 210 2.67 -12.56 4.69
C GLU A 210 3.32 -12.26 3.31
N TRP A 211 2.60 -12.51 2.22
CA TRP A 211 3.10 -12.38 0.84
C TRP A 211 2.09 -11.69 -0.08
N PHE A 212 2.56 -11.26 -1.25
CA PHE A 212 1.70 -10.73 -2.30
C PHE A 212 0.67 -11.79 -2.72
N MET A 213 -0.60 -11.39 -2.70
CA MET A 213 -1.73 -12.18 -3.16
C MET A 213 -2.38 -11.49 -4.34
N TYR A 214 -2.57 -12.26 -5.40
CA TYR A 214 -3.38 -11.90 -6.54
C TYR A 214 -4.37 -13.03 -6.79
N THR A 215 -5.64 -12.69 -6.99
CA THR A 215 -6.70 -13.67 -7.25
C THR A 215 -7.29 -13.40 -8.63
N PRO A 216 -6.84 -14.13 -9.67
CA PRO A 216 -7.41 -13.98 -11.01
C PRO A 216 -8.91 -14.22 -11.01
N GLY A 217 -9.67 -13.31 -11.61
CA GLY A 217 -11.13 -13.38 -11.65
C GLY A 217 -11.83 -12.67 -10.48
N ASN A 218 -11.09 -11.96 -9.63
CA ASN A 218 -11.69 -11.05 -8.65
C ASN A 218 -12.00 -9.69 -9.29
N VAL A 219 -11.02 -8.77 -9.31
CA VAL A 219 -11.11 -7.49 -10.02
C VAL A 219 -9.83 -7.24 -10.80
N SER A 220 -9.94 -6.53 -11.92
CA SER A 220 -8.76 -5.94 -12.57
C SER A 220 -8.26 -4.79 -11.71
N GLU A 221 -6.96 -4.55 -11.69
CA GLU A 221 -6.35 -3.57 -10.79
C GLU A 221 -5.81 -2.36 -11.55
N MET A 222 -6.19 -1.15 -11.14
CA MET A 222 -5.73 0.09 -11.78
C MET A 222 -4.21 0.23 -11.71
N LEU A 223 -3.63 0.72 -12.81
CA LEU A 223 -2.22 1.07 -12.93
C LEU A 223 -2.01 2.58 -12.82
N LEU A 224 -0.75 2.99 -12.65
CA LEU A 224 -0.32 4.38 -12.64
C LEU A 224 -0.64 5.12 -13.95
N GLU A 225 -0.72 4.40 -15.08
CA GLU A 225 -1.20 4.98 -16.32
C GLU A 225 -2.74 5.07 -16.29
N LYS A 226 -3.28 6.30 -16.24
CA LYS A 226 -4.74 6.53 -16.18
C LYS A 226 -5.47 5.80 -17.32
N GLY A 227 -6.50 5.05 -16.95
CA GLY A 227 -7.32 4.31 -17.89
C GLY A 227 -6.73 2.96 -18.29
N LYS A 228 -5.65 2.51 -17.62
CA LYS A 228 -5.08 1.16 -17.75
C LYS A 228 -5.26 0.37 -16.46
N ALA A 229 -5.68 -0.87 -16.59
CA ALA A 229 -5.76 -1.84 -15.51
C ALA A 229 -5.10 -3.15 -15.94
N ILE A 230 -4.58 -3.92 -14.99
CA ILE A 230 -3.97 -5.23 -15.23
C ILE A 230 -4.79 -6.34 -14.58
N GLY A 231 -4.73 -7.52 -15.18
CA GLY A 231 -5.31 -8.73 -14.64
C GLY A 231 -6.79 -8.92 -14.92
N LEU A 232 -7.29 -10.08 -14.53
CA LEU A 232 -8.65 -10.55 -14.76
C LEU A 232 -9.59 -10.20 -13.61
N SER A 233 -10.79 -9.80 -13.97
CA SER A 233 -11.93 -9.56 -13.10
C SER A 233 -12.97 -10.68 -13.19
N TRP A 234 -13.96 -10.65 -12.32
CA TRP A 234 -15.08 -11.61 -12.30
C TRP A 234 -15.90 -11.63 -13.59
N ASN A 235 -15.78 -10.58 -14.42
CA ASN A 235 -16.47 -10.46 -15.70
C ASN A 235 -15.62 -10.93 -16.90
N ASP A 236 -14.40 -11.41 -16.66
CA ASP A 236 -13.53 -11.95 -17.71
C ASP A 236 -13.54 -13.49 -17.71
N GLU A 237 -13.40 -14.09 -18.90
CA GLU A 237 -13.11 -15.52 -19.00
C GLU A 237 -11.69 -15.81 -18.50
N ILE A 238 -11.55 -16.73 -17.54
CA ILE A 238 -10.25 -17.10 -16.98
C ILE A 238 -9.56 -18.07 -17.94
N THR A 239 -8.63 -17.55 -18.73
CA THR A 239 -7.68 -18.34 -19.52
C THR A 239 -6.26 -18.11 -18.99
N LYS A 240 -5.41 -19.14 -19.01
CA LYS A 240 -4.03 -19.05 -18.47
C LYS A 240 -3.18 -18.01 -19.20
N ASP A 241 -3.49 -17.73 -20.46
CA ASP A 241 -2.74 -16.79 -21.30
C ASP A 241 -3.05 -15.31 -20.97
N ASP A 242 -4.13 -15.03 -20.23
CA ASP A 242 -4.66 -13.67 -20.01
C ASP A 242 -4.44 -13.13 -18.58
N LEU A 243 -3.67 -13.83 -17.72
CA LEU A 243 -3.49 -13.42 -16.30
C LEU A 243 -2.82 -12.05 -16.11
N LEU A 244 -2.02 -11.61 -17.09
CA LEU A 244 -1.35 -10.30 -17.10
C LEU A 244 -1.98 -9.33 -18.11
N LYS A 245 -3.22 -9.59 -18.55
CA LYS A 245 -3.86 -8.80 -19.60
C LYS A 245 -4.06 -7.35 -19.17
N ILE A 246 -3.61 -6.44 -20.04
CA ILE A 246 -3.87 -5.01 -19.89
C ILE A 246 -5.24 -4.66 -20.48
N LYS A 247 -6.10 -4.07 -19.64
CA LYS A 247 -7.43 -3.60 -20.01
C LYS A 247 -7.46 -2.09 -19.99
N THR A 248 -8.30 -1.51 -20.84
CA THR A 248 -8.58 -0.06 -20.83
C THR A 248 -9.94 0.22 -20.22
N TYR A 249 -10.04 1.28 -19.42
CA TYR A 249 -11.32 1.76 -18.86
C TYR A 249 -11.43 3.27 -19.01
N LYS A 250 -12.68 3.77 -19.01
CA LYS A 250 -12.99 5.21 -19.10
C LYS A 250 -13.67 5.76 -17.85
N THR A 251 -14.40 4.90 -17.13
CA THR A 251 -15.22 5.27 -15.99
C THR A 251 -15.03 4.26 -14.86
N PRO A 252 -15.31 4.64 -13.60
CA PRO A 252 -15.34 3.69 -12.50
C PRO A 252 -16.35 2.58 -12.80
N SER A 253 -15.96 1.34 -12.52
CA SER A 253 -16.74 0.13 -12.81
C SER A 253 -16.60 -0.88 -11.67
N ASP A 254 -17.53 -1.82 -11.63
CA ASP A 254 -17.67 -2.86 -10.60
C ASP A 254 -16.73 -4.08 -10.78
N TRP A 255 -16.00 -4.14 -11.90
CA TRP A 255 -14.94 -5.10 -12.19
C TRP A 255 -13.53 -4.54 -11.93
N LEU A 256 -13.43 -3.28 -11.51
CA LEU A 256 -12.20 -2.52 -11.39
C LEU A 256 -11.95 -2.13 -9.93
N GLY A 257 -10.85 -2.63 -9.37
CA GLY A 257 -10.30 -2.24 -8.07
C GLY A 257 -8.89 -1.69 -8.21
N PHE A 258 -8.15 -1.61 -7.11
CA PHE A 258 -6.75 -1.16 -7.13
C PHE A 258 -5.98 -1.62 -5.89
N ARG A 259 -4.65 -1.55 -5.99
CA ARG A 259 -3.72 -1.62 -4.87
C ARG A 259 -2.71 -0.48 -4.98
N CYS A 260 -2.00 -0.16 -3.91
CA CYS A 260 -0.89 0.78 -3.98
C CYS A 260 0.47 0.03 -3.99
N VAL A 261 1.51 0.75 -4.41
CA VAL A 261 2.91 0.50 -4.06
C VAL A 261 3.37 1.60 -3.13
N CYS A 262 4.31 1.31 -2.24
CA CYS A 262 5.07 2.29 -1.47
C CYS A 262 6.47 2.45 -2.07
N GLU A 263 6.75 3.64 -2.57
CA GLU A 263 8.04 4.03 -3.11
C GLU A 263 8.83 4.80 -2.06
N ILE A 264 10.00 4.29 -1.70
CA ILE A 264 10.92 4.97 -0.79
C ILE A 264 11.68 6.06 -1.57
N LEU A 265 11.65 7.28 -1.03
CA LEU A 265 12.19 8.50 -1.65
C LEU A 265 13.38 9.06 -0.85
N GLU A 266 14.04 8.21 -0.05
CA GLU A 266 15.25 8.57 0.68
C GLU A 266 16.48 8.46 -0.23
N ASN A 267 17.48 9.32 0.00
CA ASN A 267 18.76 9.29 -0.70
C ASN A 267 19.74 8.28 -0.08
#